data_AF-A0ABD5V0T9-F1
#
_entry.id   AF-A0ABD5V0T9-F1
#
_cell.length_a   1.000
_cell.length_b   1.000
_cell.length_c   1.000
_cell.angle_alpha   90.00
_cell.angle_beta   90.00
_cell.angle_gamma   90.00
#
_symmetry.space_group_name_H-M   'P 1'
#
loop_
_entity.id
_entity.type
_entity.pdbx_description
1 polymer ?
#
loop_
_entity_poly.entity_id
_entity_poly.type
_entity_poly.pdbx_seq_one_letter_code
_entity_poly.pdbx_strand_id
1 'polypeptide(L)' 'MTKVLARCVDCGRVLTGEKTNATIRPIGTSACPDCDGTELREVTNDSLDPAAG' A
#
# COMPACT_ATOMS: atom_id res chain seq x y z
N MET A 1 5.82 12.03 -9.49
CA MET A 1 5.17 11.17 -8.47
C MET A 1 5.02 9.79 -9.08
N THR A 2 5.39 8.73 -8.36
CA THR A 2 5.38 7.36 -8.89
C THR A 2 4.24 6.58 -8.23
N LYS A 3 3.34 6.02 -9.04
CA LYS A 3 2.30 5.11 -8.55
C LYS A 3 2.95 3.78 -8.19
N VAL A 4 2.66 3.29 -7.00
CA VAL A 4 3.19 2.03 -6.47
C VAL A 4 2.05 1.22 -5.86
N LEU A 5 2.25 -0.08 -5.73
CA LEU A 5 1.36 -0.91 -4.92
C LEU A 5 1.83 -0.85 -3.47
N ALA A 6 0.86 -0.74 -2.58
CA ALA A 6 1.12 -0.64 -1.16
C ALA A 6 0.17 -1.54 -0.38
N ARG A 7 0.70 -2.23 0.62
CA ARG A 7 -0.08 -3.06 1.52
C ARG A 7 -0.27 -2.32 2.84
N CYS A 8 -1.51 -2.25 3.31
CA CYS A 8 -1.80 -1.77 4.65
C CYS A 8 -1.20 -2.72 5.68
N VAL A 9 -0.45 -2.19 6.65
CA VAL A 9 0.17 -3.01 7.70
C VAL A 9 -0.87 -3.59 8.64
N ASP A 10 -1.94 -2.85 8.92
CA ASP A 10 -3.00 -3.27 9.87
C ASP A 10 -3.89 -4.39 9.32
N CYS A 11 -4.57 -4.15 8.19
CA CYS A 11 -5.52 -5.11 7.62
C CYS A 11 -4.95 -5.94 6.46
N GLY A 12 -3.70 -5.71 6.05
CA GLY A 12 -3.05 -6.48 4.99
C GLY A 12 -3.61 -6.26 3.59
N ARG A 13 -4.56 -5.33 3.42
CA ARG A 13 -5.18 -5.03 2.12
C ARG A 13 -4.21 -4.30 1.20
N VAL A 14 -4.27 -4.66 -0.08
CA VAL A 14 -3.40 -4.09 -1.12
C VAL A 14 -4.16 -2.98 -1.84
N LEU A 15 -3.56 -1.81 -1.87
CA LEU A 15 -4.11 -0.58 -2.43
C LEU A 15 -3.08 0.01 -3.40
N THR A 16 -3.55 0.88 -4.29
CA THR A 16 -2.64 1.74 -5.05
C THR A 16 -2.24 2.93 -4.19
N GLY A 17 -0.94 3.12 -4.00
CA GLY A 17 -0.36 4.27 -3.34
C GLY A 17 0.43 5.15 -4.28
N GLU A 18 0.70 6.38 -3.85
CA GLU A 18 1.67 7.28 -4.45
C GLU A 18 2.91 7.36 -3.57
N LYS A 19 4.06 6.99 -4.14
CA LYS A 19 5.35 7.15 -3.48
C LYS A 19 5.91 8.53 -3.77
N THR A 20 6.18 9.24 -2.67
CA THR A 20 6.98 10.47 -2.64
C THR A 20 8.33 10.15 -1.99
N ASN A 21 9.28 11.09 -2.02
CA ASN A 21 10.68 10.87 -1.60
C ASN A 21 10.88 10.17 -0.25
N ALA A 22 9.93 10.30 0.70
CA ALA A 22 10.05 9.70 2.03
C ALA A 22 8.78 8.97 2.53
N THR A 23 7.71 8.92 1.75
CA THR A 23 6.43 8.37 2.24
C THR A 23 5.57 7.84 1.11
N ILE A 24 4.93 6.71 1.36
CA ILE A 24 3.89 6.14 0.51
C ILE A 24 2.55 6.47 1.14
N ARG A 25 1.65 7.07 0.35
CA ARG A 25 0.29 7.40 0.79
C ARG A 25 -0.72 6.76 -0.15
N PRO A 26 -1.92 6.39 0.30
CA PRO A 26 -2.96 5.91 -0.59
C PRO A 26 -3.38 7.01 -1.57
N ILE A 27 -3.69 6.64 -2.82
CA ILE A 27 -4.16 7.62 -3.80
C ILE A 27 -5.55 8.11 -3.39
N GLY A 28 -5.70 9.43 -3.24
CA GLY A 28 -6.98 10.07 -2.94
C GLY A 28 -7.44 9.99 -1.48
N THR A 29 -6.67 9.38 -0.58
CA THR A 29 -6.99 9.30 0.86
C THR A 29 -5.72 9.41 1.71
N SER A 30 -5.86 9.71 3.01
CA SER A 30 -4.73 9.72 3.95
C SER A 30 -4.54 8.41 4.71
N ALA A 31 -5.48 7.47 4.60
CA ALA A 31 -5.52 6.21 5.36
C ALA A 31 -6.13 5.08 4.52
N CYS A 32 -5.88 3.84 4.92
CA CYS A 32 -6.48 2.65 4.33
C CYS A 32 -8.01 2.70 4.50
N PRO A 33 -8.79 2.64 3.41
CA PRO A 33 -10.25 2.81 3.47
C PRO A 33 -10.99 1.71 4.23
N ASP A 34 -10.34 0.56 4.48
CA ASP A 34 -10.96 -0.60 5.12
C ASP A 34 -10.76 -0.68 6.64
N CYS A 35 -9.67 -0.10 7.16
CA CYS A 35 -9.24 -0.32 8.54
C CYS A 35 -8.66 0.93 9.20
N ASP A 36 -8.80 2.10 8.58
CA ASP A 36 -8.26 3.40 9.02
C ASP A 36 -6.74 3.43 9.28
N GLY A 37 -6.02 2.35 8.93
CA GLY A 37 -4.57 2.25 9.07
C GLY A 37 -3.84 3.26 8.20
N THR A 38 -2.92 4.02 8.79
CA THR A 38 -2.13 5.04 8.08
C THR A 38 -0.78 4.52 7.58
N GLU A 39 -0.35 3.36 8.06
CA GLU A 39 0.93 2.76 7.69
C GLU A 39 0.78 1.87 6.47
N LEU A 40 1.46 2.27 5.40
CA LEU A 40 1.50 1.55 4.14
C LEU A 40 2.93 1.11 3.84
N ARG A 41 3.08 -0.13 3.39
CA ARG A 41 4.37 -0.70 2.99
C ARG A 41 4.36 -1.00 1.51
N GLU A 42 5.40 -0.57 0.80
CA GLU A 42 5.54 -0.86 -0.64
C GLU A 42 5.55 -2.38 -0.85
N VAL A 43 4.78 -2.84 -1.83
CA VAL A 43 4.82 -4.21 -2.31
C VAL A 43 4.95 -4.19 -3.83
N THR A 44 5.69 -5.13 -4.39
CA THR A 44 5.75 -5.33 -5.83
C THR A 44 4.63 -6.29 -6.25
N ASN A 45 4.20 -6.24 -7.52
CA ASN A 45 3.24 -7.23 -8.05
C ASN A 45 3.73 -8.67 -7.86
N ASP A 46 5.05 -8.88 -7.87
CA ASP A 46 5.69 -10.18 -7.59
C ASP A 46 5.40 -10.68 -6.16
N SER A 47 5.28 -9.75 -5.20
CA SER A 47 4.90 -10.04 -3.81
C SER A 47 3.39 -10.22 -3.60
N LEU A 48 2.57 -9.99 -4.64
CA LEU A 48 1.13 -10.20 -4.61
C LEU A 48 0.73 -11.58 -5.10
N ASP A 49 1.71 -12.39 -5.55
CA ASP A 49 1.45 -13.77 -5.91
C ASP A 49 1.03 -14.56 -4.66
N PRO A 50 -0.21 -15.05 -4.58
CA PRO A 50 -0.68 -15.81 -3.42
C PRO A 50 0.01 -17.17 -3.27
N ALA A 51 0.97 -17.55 -4.14
CA ALA A 51 1.77 -18.76 -4.01
C ALA A 51 3.10 -18.59 -3.25
N ALA A 52 3.44 -17.39 -2.77
CA ALA A 52 4.56 -17.20 -1.84
C ALA A 52 4.13 -17.44 -0.38
N GLY A 53 3.72 -18.67 -0.09
CA GLY A 53 3.37 -19.18 1.25
C GLY A 53 3.79 -20.62 1.41
#